data_AF-A0AAJ1VMR2-F1
#
_entry.id   AF-A0AAJ1VMR2-F1
#
_cell.length_a   1.000
_cell.length_b   1.000
_cell.length_c   1.000
_cell.angle_alpha   90.00
_cell.angle_beta   90.00
_cell.angle_gamma   90.00
#
_symmetry.space_group_name_H-M   'P 1'
#
loop_
_entity.id
_entity.type
_entity.pdbx_description
1 polymer ?
#
loop_
_entity_poly.entity_id
_entity_poly.type
_entity_poly.pdbx_seq_one_letter_code
_entity_poly.pdbx_strand_id
1 'polypeptide(L)'
;MRVKGTNVTRIRRKKIIKLAKGYRGQRHINFKVAKQQVWKSYLYSYRDRKNVKRDYRKLWIARINAASRMNGISYSQLMHGLKLAGIDLNRKMLAELAITDFTTFSSLAEAAKKQVSAPLRKAPTLDNDVKIARVDNGGAKPLVLEPGKKTVAEPAVAVVEKPTAASTVAAIKAYLDANSIKYTASAKKADLLALVK
;
A
#
# COMPACT_ATOMS: atom_id res chain seq x y z
N MET A 1 -8.18 5.76 -74.66
CA MET A 1 -8.79 7.04 -74.22
C MET A 1 -8.12 7.49 -72.91
N ARG A 2 -7.62 8.73 -72.82
CA ARG A 2 -6.92 9.24 -71.60
C ARG A 2 -7.92 9.82 -70.59
N VAL A 3 -8.04 9.22 -69.41
CA VAL A 3 -8.93 9.68 -68.33
C VAL A 3 -8.25 10.76 -67.49
N LYS A 4 -8.95 11.87 -67.21
CA LYS A 4 -8.45 12.96 -66.33
C LYS A 4 -8.80 12.68 -64.85
N GLY A 5 -7.81 12.61 -63.97
CA GLY A 5 -7.97 12.30 -62.54
C GLY A 5 -8.31 13.49 -61.60
N THR A 6 -8.66 14.65 -62.15
CA THR A 6 -8.81 15.92 -61.38
C THR A 6 -9.94 15.88 -60.36
N ASN A 7 -11.10 15.31 -60.72
CA ASN A 7 -12.28 15.30 -59.86
C ASN A 7 -12.05 14.47 -58.58
N VAL A 8 -11.55 13.24 -58.75
CA VAL A 8 -11.20 12.33 -57.64
C VAL A 8 -10.21 12.99 -56.67
N THR A 9 -9.20 13.67 -57.21
CA THR A 9 -8.21 14.40 -56.41
C THR A 9 -8.84 15.55 -55.61
N ARG A 10 -9.73 16.34 -56.23
CA ARG A 10 -10.43 17.45 -55.57
C ARG A 10 -11.32 16.95 -54.43
N ILE A 11 -12.06 15.87 -54.62
CA ILE A 11 -12.92 15.25 -53.61
C ILE A 11 -12.09 14.79 -52.40
N ARG A 12 -10.98 14.07 -52.63
CA ARG A 12 -10.08 13.62 -51.55
C ARG A 12 -9.50 14.78 -50.74
N ARG A 13 -9.10 15.88 -51.41
CA ARG A 13 -8.58 17.08 -50.72
C ARG A 13 -9.64 17.75 -49.87
N LYS A 14 -10.87 17.93 -50.39
CA LYS A 14 -12.00 18.50 -49.65
C LYS A 14 -12.34 17.68 -48.40
N LYS A 15 -12.30 16.34 -48.47
CA LYS A 15 -12.53 15.46 -47.31
C LYS A 15 -11.54 15.73 -46.17
N ILE A 16 -10.24 15.81 -46.47
CA ILE A 16 -9.20 16.07 -45.46
C ILE A 16 -9.31 17.48 -44.88
N ILE A 17 -9.54 18.49 -45.71
CA ILE A 17 -9.70 19.87 -45.23
C ILE A 17 -10.96 19.99 -44.35
N LYS A 18 -12.05 19.29 -44.68
CA LYS A 18 -13.26 19.23 -43.85
C LYS A 18 -12.97 18.63 -42.47
N LEU A 19 -12.15 17.59 -42.39
CA LEU A 19 -11.71 16.98 -41.13
C LEU A 19 -10.73 17.86 -40.33
N ALA A 20 -9.98 18.73 -41.01
CA ALA A 20 -9.00 19.62 -40.41
C ALA A 20 -9.57 20.97 -39.94
N LYS A 21 -10.89 21.18 -40.09
CA LYS A 21 -11.55 22.40 -39.63
C LYS A 21 -11.29 22.61 -38.13
N GLY A 22 -10.94 23.84 -37.75
CA GLY A 22 -10.60 24.20 -36.37
C GLY A 22 -9.11 24.07 -36.01
N TYR A 23 -8.27 23.47 -36.87
CA TYR A 23 -6.83 23.46 -36.62
C TYR A 23 -6.19 24.84 -36.80
N ARG A 24 -5.20 25.18 -35.98
CA ARG A 24 -4.54 26.50 -36.03
C ARG A 24 -3.57 26.63 -37.20
N GLY A 25 -3.53 27.82 -37.81
CA GLY A 25 -2.55 28.20 -38.84
C GLY A 25 -2.68 27.39 -40.13
N GLN A 26 -1.57 27.01 -40.75
CA GLN A 26 -1.57 26.30 -42.04
C GLN A 26 -2.22 24.89 -42.00
N ARG A 27 -2.48 24.35 -40.80
CA ARG A 27 -3.00 22.98 -40.61
C ARG A 27 -4.46 22.79 -41.02
N HIS A 28 -5.22 23.86 -41.26
CA HIS A 28 -6.57 23.79 -41.85
C HIS A 28 -6.62 24.32 -43.30
N ILE A 29 -5.58 25.02 -43.77
CA ILE A 29 -5.54 25.70 -45.06
C ILE A 29 -4.84 24.84 -46.12
N ASN A 30 -3.62 24.39 -45.84
CA ASN A 30 -2.80 23.66 -46.80
C ASN A 30 -3.05 22.15 -46.71
N PHE A 31 -3.47 21.52 -47.80
CA PHE A 31 -3.75 20.08 -47.85
C PHE A 31 -2.60 19.19 -47.37
N LYS A 32 -1.34 19.51 -47.73
CA LYS A 32 -0.19 18.67 -47.34
C LYS A 32 -0.01 18.67 -45.82
N VAL A 33 -0.04 19.85 -45.21
CA VAL A 33 0.10 20.04 -43.77
C VAL A 33 -1.13 19.50 -43.02
N ALA A 34 -2.34 19.78 -43.53
CA ALA A 34 -3.58 19.29 -42.97
C ALA A 34 -3.64 17.76 -42.95
N LYS A 35 -3.21 17.09 -44.03
CA LYS A 35 -3.12 15.63 -44.07
C LYS A 35 -2.22 15.13 -42.95
N GLN A 36 -1.00 15.63 -42.82
CA GLN A 36 -0.07 15.18 -41.77
C GLN A 36 -0.67 15.37 -40.37
N GLN A 37 -1.32 16.51 -40.12
CA GLN A 37 -1.95 16.78 -38.84
C GLN A 37 -3.12 15.83 -38.55
N VAL A 38 -4.03 15.62 -39.52
CA VAL A 38 -5.18 14.71 -39.36
C VAL A 38 -4.71 13.29 -39.01
N TRP A 39 -3.63 12.82 -39.63
CA TRP A 39 -3.07 11.50 -39.31
C TRP A 39 -2.54 11.42 -37.88
N LYS A 40 -1.82 12.44 -37.41
CA LYS A 40 -1.37 12.52 -36.01
C LYS A 40 -2.54 12.59 -35.03
N SER A 41 -3.57 13.39 -35.35
CA SER A 41 -4.78 13.48 -34.51
C SER A 41 -5.50 12.15 -34.39
N TYR A 42 -5.58 11.34 -35.46
CA TYR A 42 -6.17 10.01 -35.38
C TYR A 42 -5.34 9.04 -34.53
N LEU A 43 -4.01 9.09 -34.66
CA LEU A 43 -3.12 8.29 -33.82
C LEU A 43 -3.31 8.62 -32.33
N TYR A 44 -3.33 9.92 -31.99
CA TYR A 44 -3.58 10.35 -30.61
C TYR A 44 -4.98 9.99 -30.14
N SER A 45 -6.02 10.22 -30.94
CA SER A 45 -7.39 9.84 -30.59
C SER A 45 -7.52 8.34 -30.28
N TYR A 46 -6.88 7.46 -31.08
CA TYR A 46 -6.89 6.03 -30.82
C TYR A 46 -6.17 5.65 -29.53
N ARG A 47 -4.97 6.20 -29.31
CA ARG A 47 -4.19 6.00 -28.09
C ARG A 47 -4.95 6.49 -26.86
N ASP A 48 -5.50 7.70 -26.94
CA ASP A 48 -6.11 8.39 -25.82
C ASP A 48 -7.44 7.74 -25.43
N ARG A 49 -8.24 7.21 -26.36
CA ARG A 49 -9.42 6.39 -26.02
C ARG A 49 -9.06 5.18 -25.12
N LYS A 50 -7.87 4.61 -25.28
CA LYS A 50 -7.38 3.53 -24.39
C LYS A 50 -6.86 4.10 -23.06
N ASN A 51 -6.22 5.26 -23.06
CA ASN A 51 -5.65 5.89 -21.88
C ASN A 51 -6.70 6.52 -20.95
N VAL A 52 -7.79 7.07 -21.48
CA VAL A 52 -8.87 7.69 -20.72
C VAL A 52 -9.39 6.77 -19.61
N LYS A 53 -9.47 5.44 -19.87
CA LYS A 53 -9.85 4.45 -18.85
C LYS A 53 -8.88 4.43 -17.66
N ARG A 54 -7.58 4.59 -17.91
CA ARG A 54 -6.54 4.67 -16.88
C ARG A 54 -6.59 6.01 -16.15
N ASP A 55 -6.82 7.10 -16.86
CA ASP A 55 -6.86 8.44 -16.28
C ASP A 55 -8.06 8.62 -15.34
N TYR A 56 -9.25 8.14 -15.74
CA TYR A 56 -10.40 8.07 -14.83
C TYR A 56 -10.14 7.17 -13.62
N ARG A 57 -9.49 6.01 -13.82
CA ARG A 57 -9.14 5.14 -12.69
C ARG A 57 -8.18 5.83 -11.72
N LYS A 58 -7.17 6.55 -12.21
CA LYS A 58 -6.26 7.34 -11.36
C LYS A 58 -7.03 8.39 -10.57
N LEU A 59 -7.95 9.11 -11.22
CA LEU A 59 -8.79 10.12 -10.57
C LEU A 59 -9.67 9.50 -9.48
N TRP A 60 -10.32 8.37 -9.76
CA TRP A 60 -11.13 7.67 -8.76
C TRP A 60 -10.30 7.23 -7.57
N ILE A 61 -9.12 6.64 -7.78
CA ILE A 61 -8.21 6.25 -6.70
C ILE A 61 -7.80 7.46 -5.86
N ALA A 62 -7.49 8.60 -6.48
CA ALA A 62 -7.13 9.82 -5.76
C ALA A 62 -8.28 10.31 -4.87
N ARG A 63 -9.50 10.37 -5.40
CA ARG A 63 -10.72 10.73 -4.65
C ARG A 63 -10.97 9.80 -3.47
N ILE A 64 -10.92 8.49 -3.72
CA ILE A 64 -11.15 7.47 -2.69
C ILE A 64 -10.06 7.54 -1.62
N ASN A 65 -8.80 7.70 -2.01
CA ASN A 65 -7.70 7.79 -1.07
C ASN A 65 -7.88 8.99 -0.12
N ALA A 66 -8.25 10.16 -0.64
CA ALA A 66 -8.54 11.33 0.19
C ALA A 66 -9.65 11.02 1.22
N ALA A 67 -10.79 10.49 0.76
CA ALA A 67 -11.90 10.14 1.66
C ALA A 67 -11.53 9.02 2.66
N SER A 68 -10.71 8.06 2.26
CA SER A 68 -10.23 6.99 3.14
C SER A 68 -9.33 7.54 4.24
N ARG A 69 -8.45 8.52 3.93
CA ARG A 69 -7.61 9.18 4.93
C ARG A 69 -8.43 9.98 5.94
N MET A 70 -9.51 10.62 5.51
CA MET A 70 -10.44 11.29 6.43
C MET A 70 -11.07 10.29 7.42
N ASN A 71 -11.33 9.07 6.96
CA ASN A 71 -11.80 7.98 7.80
C ASN A 71 -10.64 7.22 8.50
N GLY A 72 -9.40 7.70 8.47
CA GLY A 72 -8.27 7.10 9.19
C GLY A 72 -7.83 5.71 8.68
N ILE A 73 -8.15 5.33 7.45
CA ILE A 73 -7.69 4.07 6.83
C ILE A 73 -6.93 4.35 5.52
N SER A 74 -5.90 3.55 5.22
CA SER A 74 -5.21 3.66 3.92
C SER A 74 -6.05 3.06 2.80
N TYR A 75 -5.93 3.59 1.58
CA TYR A 75 -6.65 3.05 0.41
C TYR A 75 -6.41 1.54 0.19
N SER A 76 -5.17 1.07 0.40
CA SER A 76 -4.83 -0.36 0.24
C SER A 76 -5.59 -1.23 1.23
N GLN A 77 -5.62 -0.82 2.50
CA GLN A 77 -6.37 -1.52 3.55
C GLN A 77 -7.87 -1.44 3.31
N LEU A 78 -8.41 -0.30 2.89
CA LEU A 78 -9.83 -0.16 2.57
C LEU A 78 -10.26 -1.12 1.46
N MET A 79 -9.53 -1.15 0.34
CA MET A 79 -9.84 -2.06 -0.77
C MET A 79 -9.69 -3.53 -0.37
N HIS A 80 -8.72 -3.83 0.49
CA HIS A 80 -8.55 -5.19 1.02
C HIS A 80 -9.72 -5.58 1.93
N GLY A 81 -10.11 -4.72 2.86
CA GLY A 81 -11.22 -4.94 3.79
C GLY A 81 -12.55 -5.09 3.08
N LEU A 82 -12.83 -4.29 2.05
CA LEU A 82 -14.05 -4.43 1.24
C LEU A 82 -14.10 -5.77 0.51
N LYS A 83 -12.97 -6.26 0.00
CA LYS A 83 -12.89 -7.58 -0.64
C LYS A 83 -13.12 -8.71 0.37
N LEU A 84 -12.57 -8.59 1.59
CA LEU A 84 -12.80 -9.56 2.67
C LEU A 84 -14.25 -9.56 3.14
N ALA A 85 -14.89 -8.39 3.18
CA ALA A 85 -16.31 -8.23 3.49
C ALA A 85 -17.25 -8.79 2.41
N GLY A 86 -16.73 -9.24 1.25
CA GLY A 86 -17.54 -9.70 0.12
C GLY A 86 -18.26 -8.58 -0.64
N ILE A 87 -17.89 -7.31 -0.41
CA ILE A 87 -18.52 -6.15 -1.04
C ILE A 87 -17.80 -5.86 -2.38
N ASP A 88 -18.37 -6.32 -3.49
CA ASP A 88 -17.84 -6.03 -4.82
C ASP A 88 -18.37 -4.70 -5.36
N LEU A 89 -17.64 -3.62 -5.06
CA LEU A 89 -17.95 -2.27 -5.54
C LEU A 89 -16.91 -1.77 -6.54
N ASN A 90 -17.41 -1.26 -7.66
CA ASN A 90 -16.59 -0.59 -8.64
C ASN A 90 -16.05 0.74 -8.09
N ARG A 91 -14.79 1.05 -8.41
CA ARG A 91 -14.11 2.28 -7.99
C ARG A 91 -14.80 3.55 -8.48
N LYS A 92 -15.50 3.50 -9.61
CA LYS A 92 -16.32 4.62 -10.10
C LYS A 92 -17.41 4.98 -9.09
N MET A 93 -18.16 3.98 -8.62
CA MET A 93 -19.26 4.18 -7.67
C MET A 93 -18.72 4.58 -6.31
N LEU A 94 -17.65 3.94 -5.86
CA LEU A 94 -17.02 4.23 -4.58
C LEU A 94 -16.44 5.66 -4.53
N ALA A 95 -15.87 6.14 -5.64
CA ALA A 95 -15.42 7.53 -5.77
C ALA A 95 -16.59 8.54 -5.86
N GLU A 96 -17.74 8.13 -6.39
CA GLU A 96 -18.94 8.97 -6.43
C GLU A 96 -19.54 9.10 -5.02
N LEU A 97 -19.73 7.98 -4.32
CA LEU A 97 -20.20 7.97 -2.93
C LEU A 97 -19.32 8.81 -2.02
N ALA A 98 -18.00 8.74 -2.20
CA ALA A 98 -17.06 9.57 -1.45
C ALA A 98 -17.29 11.09 -1.63
N ILE A 99 -17.95 11.53 -2.70
CA ILE A 99 -18.27 12.94 -2.98
C ILE A 99 -19.71 13.27 -2.61
N THR A 100 -20.68 12.43 -3.02
CA THR A 100 -22.10 12.73 -2.91
C THR A 100 -22.66 12.42 -1.52
N ASP A 101 -22.25 11.31 -0.92
CA ASP A 101 -22.71 10.87 0.39
C ASP A 101 -21.57 10.28 1.21
N PHE A 102 -20.91 11.17 1.94
CA PHE A 102 -19.79 10.80 2.80
C PHE A 102 -20.21 9.90 3.98
N THR A 103 -21.48 9.96 4.41
CA THR A 103 -21.95 9.18 5.56
C THR A 103 -21.98 7.69 5.22
N THR A 104 -22.58 7.34 4.08
CA THR A 104 -22.57 5.97 3.55
C THR A 104 -21.15 5.49 3.28
N PHE A 105 -20.27 6.36 2.77
CA PHE A 105 -18.86 6.03 2.58
C PHE A 105 -18.14 5.70 3.89
N SER A 106 -18.43 6.44 4.96
CA SER A 106 -17.85 6.20 6.28
C SER A 106 -18.29 4.85 6.86
N SER A 107 -19.56 4.49 6.74
CA SER A 107 -20.06 3.15 7.16
C SER A 107 -19.38 2.01 6.40
N LEU A 108 -19.12 2.18 5.11
CA LEU A 108 -18.34 1.20 4.32
C LEU A 108 -16.88 1.13 4.79
N ALA A 109 -16.28 2.27 5.13
CA ALA A 109 -14.91 2.31 5.65
C ALA A 109 -14.80 1.62 7.03
N GLU A 110 -15.79 1.78 7.89
CA GLU A 110 -15.87 1.08 9.18
C GLU A 110 -16.04 -0.44 9.00
N ALA A 111 -16.93 -0.87 8.10
CA ALA A 111 -17.08 -2.27 7.74
C ALA A 111 -15.75 -2.86 7.24
N ALA A 112 -15.02 -2.11 6.40
CA ALA A 112 -13.71 -2.53 5.93
C ALA A 112 -12.67 -2.60 7.06
N LYS A 113 -12.65 -1.63 7.99
CA LYS A 113 -11.74 -1.65 9.16
C LYS A 113 -11.93 -2.90 10.02
N LYS A 114 -13.18 -3.27 10.30
CA LYS A 114 -13.52 -4.47 11.10
C LYS A 114 -12.93 -5.74 10.50
N GLN A 115 -12.91 -5.85 9.17
CA GLN A 115 -12.33 -7.01 8.47
C GLN A 115 -10.80 -6.98 8.42
N VAL A 116 -10.17 -5.79 8.41
CA VAL A 116 -8.71 -5.65 8.34
C VAL A 116 -8.03 -5.87 9.70
N SER A 117 -8.70 -5.56 10.82
CA SER A 117 -8.16 -5.82 12.16
C SER A 117 -8.09 -7.30 12.51
N ALA A 118 -8.78 -8.17 11.77
CA ALA A 118 -8.57 -9.61 11.86
C ALA A 118 -7.15 -9.92 11.34
N PRO A 119 -6.29 -10.59 12.13
CA PRO A 119 -4.87 -10.67 11.84
C PRO A 119 -4.58 -11.32 10.48
N LEU A 120 -3.67 -10.69 9.76
CA LEU A 120 -3.16 -11.04 8.43
C LEU A 120 -2.71 -12.51 8.36
N ARG A 121 -3.08 -13.18 7.26
CA ARG A 121 -2.43 -14.35 6.63
C ARG A 121 -1.48 -15.13 7.53
N LYS A 122 -1.92 -16.31 8.02
CA LYS A 122 -0.99 -17.43 8.22
C LYS A 122 -0.35 -17.68 6.84
N ALA A 123 0.97 -17.50 6.71
CA ALA A 123 1.67 -18.05 5.55
C ALA A 123 1.31 -19.55 5.48
N PRO A 124 1.09 -20.14 4.29
CA PRO A 124 1.09 -21.58 4.19
C PRO A 124 2.54 -22.01 4.46
N THR A 125 2.87 -22.26 5.72
CA THR A 125 4.03 -23.07 6.05
C THR A 125 3.74 -24.44 5.44
N LEU A 126 4.62 -24.90 4.56
CA LEU A 126 4.62 -26.30 4.15
C LEU A 126 5.00 -27.08 5.41
N ASP A 127 4.00 -27.57 6.14
CA ASP A 127 4.20 -28.58 7.17
C ASP A 127 4.57 -29.88 6.45
N ASN A 128 5.84 -30.03 6.06
CA ASN A 128 6.42 -31.29 5.61
C ASN A 128 7.95 -31.23 5.78
N ASP A 129 8.41 -31.63 6.97
CA ASP A 129 9.81 -31.92 7.25
C ASP A 129 10.24 -33.19 6.49
N VAL A 130 10.86 -33.04 5.33
CA VAL A 130 11.53 -34.16 4.65
C VAL A 130 12.91 -34.35 5.28
N LYS A 131 13.04 -35.33 6.16
CA LYS A 131 14.33 -35.80 6.67
C LYS A 131 15.10 -36.49 5.54
N ILE A 132 16.15 -35.86 5.03
CA ILE A 132 17.16 -36.51 4.19
C ILE A 132 18.37 -36.77 5.08
N ALA A 133 18.57 -38.03 5.47
CA ALA A 133 19.80 -38.48 6.10
C ALA A 133 20.90 -38.56 5.03
N ARG A 134 21.97 -37.77 5.18
CA ARG A 134 23.20 -37.98 4.40
C ARG A 134 24.18 -38.73 5.30
N VAL A 135 24.47 -39.98 4.93
CA VAL A 135 25.57 -40.76 5.48
C VAL A 135 26.89 -40.09 5.09
N ASP A 136 27.77 -39.99 6.08
CA ASP A 136 29.06 -39.31 6.05
C ASP A 136 29.97 -39.79 4.92
N ASN A 137 30.73 -38.86 4.33
CA ASN A 137 32.13 -39.08 3.98
C ASN A 137 32.81 -37.75 3.61
N GLY A 138 33.80 -37.37 4.43
CA GLY A 138 35.04 -36.74 3.99
C GLY A 138 35.00 -35.29 3.50
N GLY A 139 35.29 -34.35 4.40
CA GLY A 139 36.26 -33.28 4.15
C GLY A 139 35.81 -32.05 3.35
N ALA A 140 35.26 -31.05 4.04
CA ALA A 140 35.60 -29.62 3.96
C ALA A 140 34.56 -28.85 4.78
N LYS A 141 35.00 -28.09 5.79
CA LYS A 141 34.12 -27.33 6.70
C LYS A 141 33.39 -26.21 5.92
N PRO A 142 32.05 -26.18 5.88
CA PRO A 142 31.30 -24.98 5.58
C PRO A 142 31.03 -24.21 6.88
N LEU A 143 31.33 -22.92 6.90
CA LEU A 143 30.81 -21.98 7.88
C LEU A 143 29.29 -21.95 7.78
N VAL A 144 28.60 -22.41 8.81
CA VAL A 144 27.17 -22.13 9.03
C VAL A 144 27.08 -21.32 10.32
N LEU A 145 26.76 -20.03 10.14
CA LEU A 145 26.14 -19.22 11.17
C LEU A 145 24.76 -19.82 11.44
N GLU A 146 24.51 -20.21 12.67
CA GLU A 146 23.23 -20.66 13.20
C GLU A 146 22.23 -19.49 13.26
N PRO A 147 21.09 -19.49 12.56
CA PRO A 147 19.91 -18.74 12.99
C PRO A 147 19.01 -19.69 13.78
N GLY A 148 19.35 -19.85 15.07
CA GLY A 148 18.66 -20.72 16.00
C GLY A 148 18.46 -20.09 17.38
N LYS A 149 17.81 -18.91 17.46
CA LYS A 149 17.12 -18.45 18.68
C LYS A 149 15.90 -17.60 18.31
N LYS A 150 14.72 -18.23 18.29
CA LYS A 150 13.52 -17.59 18.83
C LYS A 150 13.42 -17.99 20.29
N THR A 151 14.06 -17.19 21.14
CA THR A 151 13.59 -16.94 22.49
C THR A 151 13.67 -15.43 22.67
N VAL A 152 12.59 -14.72 22.33
CA VAL A 152 12.27 -13.57 23.18
C VAL A 152 11.85 -14.23 24.47
N ALA A 153 12.80 -14.29 25.40
CA ALA A 153 12.49 -14.60 26.77
C ALA A 153 11.39 -13.61 27.18
N GLU A 154 10.17 -14.10 27.40
CA GLU A 154 9.47 -13.70 28.59
C GLU A 154 10.46 -13.96 29.74
N PRO A 155 10.95 -12.94 30.47
CA PRO A 155 11.38 -13.23 31.82
C PRO A 155 10.12 -13.68 32.53
N ALA A 156 10.06 -14.99 32.77
CA ALA A 156 9.21 -15.58 33.78
C ALA A 156 9.23 -14.64 34.99
N VAL A 157 8.03 -14.28 35.44
CA VAL A 157 7.78 -13.54 36.66
C VAL A 157 8.50 -14.29 37.78
N ALA A 158 9.73 -13.84 38.07
CA ALA A 158 10.45 -14.26 39.25
C ALA A 158 9.63 -13.74 40.42
N VAL A 159 9.13 -14.67 41.22
CA VAL A 159 8.62 -14.40 42.56
C VAL A 159 9.59 -13.45 43.23
N VAL A 160 9.13 -12.23 43.46
CA VAL A 160 9.99 -11.13 43.86
C VAL A 160 10.29 -11.26 45.36
N GLU A 161 11.33 -12.02 45.69
CA GLU A 161 11.88 -12.06 47.04
C GLU A 161 12.37 -10.66 47.46
N LYS A 162 12.10 -10.29 48.72
CA LYS A 162 12.43 -8.98 49.28
C LYS A 162 13.95 -8.72 49.20
N PRO A 163 14.40 -7.64 48.52
CA PRO A 163 15.82 -7.32 48.40
C PRO A 163 16.50 -7.18 49.77
N THR A 164 17.65 -7.83 49.96
CA THR A 164 18.46 -7.77 51.18
C THR A 164 19.73 -6.93 50.95
N ALA A 165 20.53 -6.70 52.01
CA ALA A 165 21.73 -5.86 51.93
C ALA A 165 22.77 -6.32 50.89
N ALA A 166 22.75 -7.60 50.50
CA ALA A 166 23.63 -8.17 49.48
C ALA A 166 23.21 -7.80 48.04
N SER A 167 21.96 -7.37 47.81
CA SER A 167 21.44 -7.09 46.47
C SER A 167 22.07 -5.84 45.84
N THR A 168 22.18 -5.82 44.50
CA THR A 168 22.72 -4.67 43.76
C THR A 168 21.70 -3.52 43.71
N VAL A 169 22.18 -2.28 43.52
CA VAL A 169 21.30 -1.08 43.45
C VAL A 169 20.26 -1.21 42.33
N ALA A 170 20.64 -1.82 41.20
CA ALA A 170 19.73 -2.05 40.07
C ALA A 170 18.59 -3.02 40.44
N ALA A 171 18.89 -4.08 41.19
CA ALA A 171 17.88 -5.02 41.67
C ALA A 171 16.89 -4.35 42.65
N ILE A 172 17.39 -3.48 43.54
CA ILE A 172 16.55 -2.74 44.49
C ILE A 172 15.64 -1.74 43.76
N LYS A 173 16.16 -1.02 42.76
CA LYS A 173 15.34 -0.10 41.94
C LYS A 173 14.25 -0.83 41.14
N ALA A 174 14.60 -1.96 40.52
CA ALA A 174 13.62 -2.79 39.80
C ALA A 174 12.49 -3.30 40.72
N TYR A 175 12.80 -3.66 41.96
CA TYR A 175 11.80 -4.01 42.99
C TYR A 175 10.88 -2.84 43.34
N LEU A 176 11.45 -1.65 43.56
CA LEU A 176 10.66 -0.45 43.90
C LEU A 176 9.77 -0.01 42.74
N ASP A 177 10.27 -0.07 41.50
CA ASP A 177 9.52 0.24 40.28
C ASP A 177 8.37 -0.76 40.06
N ALA A 178 8.60 -2.06 40.30
CA ALA A 178 7.56 -3.10 40.22
C ALA A 178 6.45 -2.90 41.27
N ASN A 179 6.79 -2.39 42.45
CA ASN A 179 5.84 -2.10 43.53
C ASN A 179 5.32 -0.64 43.51
N SER A 180 5.65 0.14 42.48
CA SER A 180 5.22 1.54 42.31
C SER A 180 5.62 2.47 43.48
N ILE A 181 6.75 2.20 44.15
CA ILE A 181 7.26 3.03 45.25
C ILE A 181 8.21 4.10 44.67
N LYS A 182 7.86 5.38 44.88
CA LYS A 182 8.69 6.51 44.40
C LYS A 182 9.98 6.63 45.21
N TYR A 183 11.11 6.74 44.53
CA TYR A 183 12.42 7.03 45.12
C TYR A 183 13.11 8.20 44.41
N THR A 184 14.07 8.84 45.07
CA THR A 184 14.89 9.89 44.44
C THR A 184 15.98 9.27 43.58
N ALA A 185 16.20 9.80 42.36
CA ALA A 185 17.13 9.20 41.39
C ALA A 185 18.57 9.06 41.92
N SER A 186 18.98 9.96 42.83
CA SER A 186 20.29 10.05 43.49
C SER A 186 20.38 9.32 44.84
N ALA A 187 19.33 8.60 45.28
CA ALA A 187 19.33 7.88 46.55
C ALA A 187 20.47 6.86 46.65
N LYS A 188 21.10 6.79 47.83
CA LYS A 188 22.14 5.79 48.11
C LYS A 188 21.50 4.43 48.33
N LYS A 189 22.30 3.36 48.20
CA LYS A 189 21.85 1.97 48.40
C LYS A 189 21.13 1.76 49.74
N ALA A 190 21.61 2.40 50.80
CA ALA A 190 21.00 2.32 52.14
C ALA A 190 19.59 2.94 52.17
N ASP A 191 19.40 4.10 51.56
CA ASP A 191 18.12 4.81 51.51
C ASP A 191 17.09 4.05 50.67
N LEU A 192 17.53 3.43 49.57
CA LEU A 192 16.70 2.58 48.73
C LEU A 192 16.26 1.30 49.45
N LEU A 193 17.14 0.71 50.27
CA LEU A 193 16.81 -0.47 51.07
C LEU A 193 15.80 -0.14 52.19
N ALA A 194 15.86 1.07 52.76
CA ALA A 194 14.92 1.50 53.80
C ALA A 194 13.47 1.67 53.30
N LEU A 195 13.30 1.89 51.99
CA LEU A 195 11.99 1.97 51.32
C LEU A 195 11.39 0.58 51.03
N VAL A 196 12.19 -0.48 51.12
CA VAL A 196 11.76 -1.88 50.99
C VAL A 196 11.24 -2.37 52.35
N LYS A 197 10.03 -1.95 52.72
CA LYS A 197 9.31 -2.48 53.90
C LYS A 197 8.49 -3.71 53.56
#